data_AF-A0AAW0G8R7-F1
#
_entry.id   AF-A0AAW0G8R7-F1
#
_cell.length_a   1.000
_cell.length_b   1.000
_cell.length_c   1.000
_cell.angle_alpha   90.00
_cell.angle_beta   90.00
_cell.angle_gamma   90.00
#
_symmetry.space_group_name_H-M   'P 1'
#
loop_
_entity.id
_entity.type
_entity.pdbx_description
1 polymer ?
#
loop_
_entity_poly.entity_id
_entity_poly.type
_entity_poly.pdbx_seq_one_letter_code
_entity_poly.pdbx_strand_id
1 'polypeptide(L)'
;MREFIPRICSGEPQSDPILVHFLEMAGDLRGYLPDYTANMVHMRMMTFANEKLCGWKDANQLALKPEAGNYIEYSRYKNGISEPYAACIWPTSLCPDVAEYIQAFPDTLMFINYVNDSMSFYKEVLEEDEGSYVSRYGQLNGKTFVESVDDLVEKIISTTERIRKILGEGQARECWEDFASGFVHFGLFCPRYRWKEVVPEYF
;
A
#
# COMPACT_ATOMS: atom_id res chain seq x y z
N MET A 1 -17.94 -7.17 -7.03
CA MET A 1 -17.62 -5.84 -6.42
C MET A 1 -18.84 -4.95 -6.17
N ARG A 2 -19.70 -4.61 -7.16
CA ARG A 2 -20.89 -3.74 -6.95
C ARG A 2 -21.83 -4.17 -5.83
N GLU A 3 -22.10 -5.47 -5.72
CA GLU A 3 -23.01 -6.01 -4.70
C GLU A 3 -22.29 -6.41 -3.40
N PHE A 4 -20.96 -6.25 -3.30
CA PHE A 4 -20.19 -6.77 -2.17
C PHE A 4 -20.67 -6.19 -0.84
N ILE A 5 -20.67 -4.85 -0.72
CA ILE A 5 -21.12 -4.16 0.50
C ILE A 5 -22.63 -4.32 0.73
N PRO A 6 -23.51 -4.12 -0.27
CA PRO A 6 -24.95 -4.35 -0.08
C PRO A 6 -25.29 -5.73 0.49
N ARG A 7 -24.66 -6.80 -0.03
CA ARG A 7 -24.87 -8.17 0.45
C ARG A 7 -24.38 -8.39 1.88
N ILE A 8 -23.26 -7.78 2.28
CA ILE A 8 -22.82 -7.78 3.69
C ILE A 8 -23.89 -7.13 4.57
N CYS A 9 -24.36 -5.94 4.19
CA CYS A 9 -25.34 -5.18 4.98
C CYS A 9 -26.70 -5.87 5.09
N SER A 10 -27.12 -6.62 4.07
CA SER A 10 -28.39 -7.38 4.08
C SER A 10 -28.26 -8.79 4.67
N GLY A 11 -27.05 -9.24 5.02
CA GLY A 11 -26.81 -10.61 5.48
C GLY A 11 -26.96 -11.67 4.39
N GLU A 12 -26.91 -11.26 3.11
CA GLU A 12 -26.97 -12.17 1.98
C GLU A 12 -25.59 -12.81 1.71
N PRO A 13 -25.54 -14.07 1.29
CA PRO A 13 -24.30 -14.67 0.81
C PRO A 13 -23.68 -13.86 -0.32
N GLN A 14 -22.35 -13.80 -0.33
CA GLN A 14 -21.61 -13.25 -1.46
C GLN A 14 -21.78 -14.14 -2.69
N SER A 15 -21.93 -13.52 -3.87
CA SER A 15 -22.12 -14.22 -5.13
C SER A 15 -20.83 -14.74 -5.75
N ASP A 16 -19.68 -14.18 -5.35
CA ASP A 16 -18.35 -14.56 -5.83
C ASP A 16 -17.62 -15.40 -4.77
N PRO A 17 -17.17 -16.63 -5.09
CA PRO A 17 -16.43 -17.49 -4.16
C PRO A 17 -15.19 -16.83 -3.54
N ILE A 18 -14.50 -15.95 -4.27
CA ILE A 18 -13.33 -15.22 -3.74
C ILE A 18 -13.77 -14.29 -2.62
N LEU A 19 -14.92 -13.62 -2.77
CA LEU A 19 -15.47 -12.73 -1.77
C LEU A 19 -16.02 -13.50 -0.55
N VAL A 20 -16.49 -14.73 -0.74
CA VAL A 20 -16.83 -15.65 0.37
C VAL A 20 -15.58 -16.00 1.17
N HIS A 21 -14.55 -16.55 0.51
CA HIS A 21 -13.31 -16.93 1.19
C HIS A 21 -12.60 -15.75 1.84
N PHE A 22 -12.69 -14.57 1.23
CA PHE A 22 -12.17 -13.36 1.84
C PHE A 22 -12.84 -13.05 3.20
N LEU A 23 -14.17 -13.18 3.30
CA LEU A 23 -14.90 -12.98 4.56
C LEU A 23 -14.62 -14.10 5.59
N GLU A 24 -14.30 -15.30 5.13
CA GLU A 24 -13.90 -16.42 6.01
C GLU A 24 -12.50 -16.19 6.60
N MET A 25 -11.51 -15.90 5.74
CA MET A 25 -10.14 -15.55 6.15
C MET A 25 -10.14 -14.36 7.11
N ALA A 26 -11.07 -13.43 6.90
CA ALA A 26 -11.24 -12.30 7.79
C ALA A 26 -11.51 -12.72 9.26
N GLY A 27 -12.28 -13.77 9.48
CA GLY A 27 -12.49 -14.35 10.81
C GLY A 27 -11.19 -14.86 11.43
N ASP A 28 -10.37 -15.54 10.63
CA ASP A 28 -9.13 -16.20 11.08
C ASP A 28 -8.04 -15.21 11.48
N LEU A 29 -8.01 -13.99 10.90
CA LEU A 29 -7.00 -12.97 11.20
C LEU A 29 -6.93 -12.60 12.69
N ARG A 30 -8.04 -12.75 13.44
CA ARG A 30 -8.07 -12.49 14.88
C ARG A 30 -7.21 -13.44 15.70
N GLY A 31 -6.88 -14.61 15.15
CA GLY A 31 -5.94 -15.54 15.76
C GLY A 31 -4.48 -15.09 15.66
N TYR A 32 -4.17 -14.14 14.77
CA TYR A 32 -2.81 -13.74 14.42
C TYR A 32 -2.50 -12.26 14.64
N LEU A 33 -3.52 -11.40 14.58
CA LEU A 33 -3.38 -9.94 14.65
C LEU A 33 -4.16 -9.36 15.83
N PRO A 34 -3.67 -8.26 16.45
CA PRO A 34 -4.46 -7.53 17.44
C PRO A 34 -5.81 -7.10 16.88
N ASP A 35 -6.85 -7.10 17.71
CA ASP A 35 -8.25 -6.83 17.31
C ASP A 35 -8.39 -5.55 16.47
N TYR A 36 -7.66 -4.50 16.85
CA TYR A 36 -7.65 -3.24 16.11
C TYR A 36 -7.17 -3.42 14.67
N THR A 37 -6.01 -4.04 14.47
CA THR A 37 -5.43 -4.29 13.15
C THR A 37 -6.20 -5.33 12.35
N ALA A 38 -6.73 -6.38 12.99
CA ALA A 38 -7.59 -7.36 12.33
C ALA A 38 -8.86 -6.70 11.76
N ASN A 39 -9.54 -5.87 12.56
CA ASN A 39 -10.70 -5.13 12.10
C ASN A 39 -10.33 -4.10 11.01
N MET A 40 -9.15 -3.49 11.10
CA MET A 40 -8.65 -2.57 10.08
C MET A 40 -8.51 -3.26 8.72
N VAL A 41 -7.97 -4.47 8.66
CA VAL A 41 -7.88 -5.26 7.40
C VAL A 41 -9.27 -5.40 6.77
N HIS A 42 -10.30 -5.73 7.56
CA HIS A 42 -11.67 -5.91 7.07
C HIS A 42 -12.27 -4.62 6.56
N MET A 43 -12.19 -3.56 7.36
CA MET A 43 -12.67 -2.22 6.99
C MET A 43 -11.97 -1.76 5.71
N ARG A 44 -10.67 -2.01 5.59
CA ARG A 44 -9.90 -1.59 4.44
C ARG A 44 -10.33 -2.32 3.18
N MET A 45 -10.62 -3.61 3.27
CA MET A 45 -11.06 -4.38 2.11
C MET A 45 -12.46 -3.99 1.63
N MET A 46 -13.36 -3.63 2.56
CA MET A 46 -14.65 -3.04 2.19
C MET A 46 -14.47 -1.70 1.47
N THR A 47 -13.63 -0.81 2.00
CA THR A 47 -13.38 0.50 1.36
C THR A 47 -12.69 0.33 -0.01
N PHE A 48 -11.74 -0.61 -0.13
CA PHE A 48 -11.13 -0.97 -1.41
C PHE A 48 -12.15 -1.44 -2.43
N ALA A 49 -13.10 -2.27 -2.01
CA ALA A 49 -14.17 -2.73 -2.90
C ALA A 49 -15.06 -1.58 -3.39
N ASN A 50 -15.37 -0.64 -2.49
CA ASN A 50 -16.10 0.58 -2.84
C ASN A 50 -15.33 1.46 -3.83
N GLU A 51 -14.02 1.62 -3.63
CA GLU A 51 -13.17 2.45 -4.49
C GLU A 51 -13.07 1.88 -5.91
N LYS A 52 -13.15 0.57 -6.11
CA LYS A 52 -13.25 -0.02 -7.45
C LYS A 52 -14.52 0.39 -8.20
N LEU A 53 -15.56 0.85 -7.51
CA LEU A 53 -16.78 1.37 -8.15
C LEU A 53 -16.57 2.76 -8.75
N CYS A 54 -15.67 3.57 -8.18
CA CYS A 54 -15.30 4.86 -8.75
C CYS A 54 -14.50 4.74 -10.06
N GLY A 55 -14.08 3.54 -10.46
CA GLY A 55 -13.51 3.30 -11.77
C GLY A 55 -12.16 3.98 -11.98
N TRP A 56 -11.18 3.76 -11.08
CA TRP A 56 -9.83 4.36 -11.21
C TRP A 56 -9.10 4.07 -12.54
N LYS A 57 -9.56 3.10 -13.36
CA LYS A 57 -9.07 2.94 -14.73
C LYS A 57 -9.42 4.15 -15.63
N ASP A 58 -10.49 4.86 -15.33
CA ASP A 58 -10.85 6.13 -15.99
C ASP A 58 -10.03 7.31 -15.44
N ALA A 59 -9.29 7.12 -14.35
CA ALA A 59 -8.44 8.17 -13.80
C ALA A 59 -7.33 8.53 -14.78
N ASN A 60 -6.80 7.60 -15.59
CA ASN A 60 -5.80 7.89 -16.63
C ASN A 60 -6.30 8.95 -17.64
N GLN A 61 -7.61 9.17 -17.72
CA GLN A 61 -8.26 10.19 -18.56
C GLN A 61 -8.65 11.45 -17.78
N LEU A 62 -8.52 11.44 -16.45
CA LEU A 62 -8.84 12.56 -15.59
C LEU A 62 -7.71 13.59 -15.64
N ALA A 63 -7.95 14.69 -16.36
CA ALA A 63 -7.10 15.86 -16.31
C ALA A 63 -7.02 16.41 -14.88
N LEU A 64 -5.85 16.29 -14.26
CA LEU A 64 -5.60 16.84 -12.93
C LEU A 64 -5.55 18.37 -13.01
N LYS A 65 -6.25 19.02 -12.07
CA LYS A 65 -6.08 20.45 -11.85
C LYS A 65 -4.81 20.67 -11.02
N PRO A 66 -4.04 21.76 -11.23
CA PRO A 66 -2.84 22.05 -10.45
C PRO A 66 -3.08 22.07 -8.94
N GLU A 67 -4.28 22.48 -8.49
CA GLU A 67 -4.67 22.55 -7.09
C GLU A 67 -5.02 21.18 -6.47
N ALA A 68 -5.05 20.11 -7.27
CA ALA A 68 -5.46 18.77 -6.85
C ALA A 68 -4.33 17.95 -6.20
N GLY A 69 -3.31 18.60 -5.62
CA GLY A 69 -2.19 17.94 -4.93
C GLY A 69 -2.64 16.91 -3.89
N ASN A 70 -3.62 17.26 -3.06
CA ASN A 70 -4.12 16.34 -2.03
C ASN A 70 -4.89 15.14 -2.61
N TYR A 71 -5.43 15.27 -3.83
CA TYR A 71 -6.18 14.19 -4.46
C TYR A 71 -5.28 13.02 -4.84
N ILE A 72 -4.04 13.26 -5.27
CA ILE A 72 -3.12 12.16 -5.64
C ILE A 72 -2.72 11.33 -4.42
N GLU A 73 -2.42 11.99 -3.29
CA GLU A 73 -2.10 11.31 -2.03
C GLU A 73 -3.33 10.55 -1.50
N TYR A 74 -4.50 11.20 -1.52
CA TYR A 74 -5.76 10.55 -1.13
C TYR A 74 -6.07 9.33 -2.01
N SER A 75 -5.96 9.48 -3.33
CA SER A 75 -6.14 8.41 -4.31
C SER A 75 -5.18 7.25 -4.03
N ARG A 76 -3.91 7.56 -3.78
CA ARG A 76 -2.87 6.54 -3.53
C ARG A 76 -3.11 5.78 -2.22
N TYR A 77 -3.46 6.50 -1.17
CA TYR A 77 -3.83 5.89 0.12
C TYR A 77 -5.05 4.98 -0.04
N LYS A 78 -6.05 5.40 -0.82
CA LYS A 78 -7.26 4.64 -1.12
C LYS A 78 -6.99 3.46 -2.06
N ASN A 79 -6.19 3.56 -3.10
CA ASN A 79 -5.97 2.42 -4.00
C ASN A 79 -4.92 1.40 -3.50
N GLY A 80 -4.08 1.78 -2.54
CA GLY A 80 -2.80 1.10 -2.28
C GLY A 80 -2.82 -0.18 -1.47
N ILE A 81 -3.91 -0.48 -0.76
CA ILE A 81 -4.02 -1.65 0.13
C ILE A 81 -2.86 -1.72 1.15
N SER A 82 -2.22 -0.59 1.50
CA SER A 82 -1.05 -0.61 2.39
C SER A 82 -1.38 -1.01 3.82
N GLU A 83 -2.60 -0.75 4.29
CA GLU A 83 -3.02 -1.07 5.66
C GLU A 83 -2.98 -2.59 5.96
N PRO A 84 -3.49 -3.48 5.09
CA PRO A 84 -3.30 -4.91 5.28
C PRO A 84 -1.84 -5.37 5.34
N TYR A 85 -0.94 -4.79 4.52
CA TYR A 85 0.48 -5.11 4.61
C TYR A 85 1.07 -4.65 5.94
N ALA A 86 0.77 -3.41 6.37
CA ALA A 86 1.24 -2.87 7.63
C ALA A 86 0.69 -3.60 8.86
N ALA A 87 -0.57 -4.02 8.82
CA ALA A 87 -1.19 -4.80 9.89
C ALA A 87 -0.43 -6.11 10.16
N CYS A 88 0.09 -6.75 9.10
CA CYS A 88 0.85 -7.99 9.22
C CYS A 88 2.29 -7.82 9.73
N ILE A 89 2.78 -6.58 9.91
CA ILE A 89 4.13 -6.33 10.44
C ILE A 89 4.19 -6.67 11.93
N TRP A 90 3.12 -6.42 12.67
CA TRP A 90 3.09 -6.53 14.13
C TRP A 90 2.07 -7.58 14.59
N PRO A 91 2.37 -8.88 14.42
CA PRO A 91 1.47 -9.96 14.83
C PRO A 91 1.33 -10.01 16.36
N THR A 92 0.19 -10.51 16.85
CA THR A 92 -0.11 -10.59 18.28
C THR A 92 0.95 -11.36 19.07
N SER A 93 1.60 -12.34 18.44
CA SER A 93 2.65 -13.16 19.07
C SER A 93 3.93 -12.39 19.39
N LEU A 94 4.21 -11.28 18.69
CA LEU A 94 5.42 -10.47 18.87
C LEU A 94 5.12 -9.08 19.42
N CYS A 95 4.04 -8.46 18.95
CA CYS A 95 3.67 -7.08 19.27
C CYS A 95 2.17 -7.00 19.61
N PRO A 96 1.74 -7.53 20.78
CA PRO A 96 0.34 -7.57 21.16
C PRO A 96 -0.23 -6.18 21.50
N ASP A 97 0.60 -5.25 21.99
CA ASP A 97 0.17 -3.89 22.32
C ASP A 97 0.28 -2.96 21.11
N VAL A 98 -0.87 -2.58 20.58
CA VAL A 98 -1.01 -1.65 19.46
C VAL A 98 -0.34 -0.30 19.77
N ALA A 99 -0.30 0.12 21.03
CA ALA A 99 0.28 1.40 21.42
C ALA A 99 1.79 1.50 21.11
N GLU A 100 2.49 0.37 21.00
CA GLU A 100 3.92 0.31 20.70
C GLU A 100 4.27 0.77 19.28
N TYR A 101 3.35 0.60 18.32
CA TYR A 101 3.65 0.86 16.90
C TYR A 101 2.64 1.78 16.21
N ILE A 102 1.47 2.04 16.80
CA ILE A 102 0.39 2.79 16.13
C ILE A 102 0.81 4.20 15.67
N GLN A 103 1.73 4.85 16.39
CA GLN A 103 2.24 6.16 16.01
C GLN A 103 3.11 6.11 14.75
N ALA A 104 3.78 4.99 14.49
CA ALA A 104 4.58 4.78 13.28
C ALA A 104 3.73 4.25 12.10
N PHE A 105 2.48 3.86 12.36
CA PHE A 105 1.59 3.25 11.38
C PHE A 105 1.38 4.14 10.15
N PRO A 106 1.03 5.44 10.26
CA PRO A 106 0.81 6.29 9.09
C PRO A 106 2.05 6.41 8.20
N ASP A 107 3.22 6.62 8.80
CA ASP A 107 4.49 6.67 8.06
C ASP A 107 4.80 5.30 7.41
N THR A 108 4.46 4.19 8.06
CA THR A 108 4.60 2.85 7.48
C THR A 108 3.75 2.66 6.22
N LEU A 109 2.52 3.20 6.22
CA LEU A 109 1.66 3.18 5.02
C LEU A 109 2.27 3.99 3.87
N MET A 110 2.87 5.15 4.17
CA MET A 110 3.58 5.96 3.20
C MET A 110 4.79 5.21 2.64
N PHE A 111 5.60 4.60 3.51
CA PHE A 111 6.74 3.77 3.12
C PHE A 111 6.31 2.68 2.13
N ILE A 112 5.30 1.87 2.46
CA ILE A 112 4.81 0.78 1.61
C ILE A 112 4.38 1.29 0.24
N ASN A 113 3.62 2.38 0.21
CA ASN A 113 3.13 2.96 -1.05
C ASN A 113 4.28 3.50 -1.90
N TYR A 114 5.17 4.31 -1.33
CA TYR A 114 6.27 4.93 -2.07
C TYR A 114 7.31 3.92 -2.54
N VAL A 115 7.63 2.91 -1.73
CA VAL A 115 8.49 1.81 -2.18
C VAL A 115 7.84 1.07 -3.34
N ASN A 116 6.55 0.77 -3.25
CA ASN A 116 5.85 0.11 -4.35
C ASN A 116 5.87 0.95 -5.63
N ASP A 117 5.58 2.25 -5.55
CA ASP A 117 5.59 3.17 -6.70
C ASP A 117 7.00 3.33 -7.30
N SER A 118 8.02 3.36 -6.45
CA SER A 118 9.43 3.43 -6.88
C SER A 118 9.93 2.11 -7.46
N MET A 119 9.34 0.97 -7.09
CA MET A 119 9.72 -0.33 -7.66
C MET A 119 8.90 -0.68 -8.91
N SER A 120 7.71 -0.11 -9.06
CA SER A 120 6.82 -0.34 -10.19
C SER A 120 7.05 0.60 -11.37
N PHE A 121 7.85 1.66 -11.20
CA PHE A 121 8.03 2.68 -12.24
C PHE A 121 8.42 2.07 -13.59
N TYR A 122 9.35 1.09 -13.62
CA TYR A 122 9.86 0.54 -14.87
C TYR A 122 8.76 -0.18 -15.64
N LYS A 123 8.00 -1.05 -14.97
CA LYS A 123 6.87 -1.73 -15.61
C LYS A 123 5.77 -0.76 -16.04
N GLU A 124 5.53 0.31 -15.30
CA GLU A 124 4.48 1.29 -15.59
C GLU A 124 4.83 2.16 -16.80
N VAL A 125 6.09 2.54 -16.95
CA VAL A 125 6.59 3.22 -18.16
C VAL A 125 6.40 2.33 -19.39
N LEU A 126 6.72 1.03 -19.29
CA LEU A 126 6.50 0.08 -20.38
C LEU A 126 5.03 -0.18 -20.69
N GLU A 127 4.14 0.04 -19.73
CA GLU A 127 2.69 -0.07 -19.87
C GLU A 127 2.04 1.25 -20.33
N GLU A 128 2.84 2.31 -20.54
CA GLU A 128 2.38 3.67 -20.83
C GLU A 128 1.31 4.16 -19.82
N ASP A 129 1.48 3.79 -18.53
CA ASP A 129 0.52 4.11 -17.48
C ASP A 129 0.70 5.55 -16.96
N GLU A 130 0.12 6.51 -17.68
CA GLU A 130 0.07 7.92 -17.29
C GLU A 130 -0.74 8.17 -16.00
N GLY A 131 -1.50 7.17 -15.53
CA GLY A 131 -2.27 7.27 -14.31
C GLY A 131 -1.53 6.89 -13.04
N SER A 132 -0.29 6.40 -13.16
CA SER A 132 0.51 6.02 -12.01
C SER A 132 0.78 7.19 -11.07
N TYR A 133 1.08 6.88 -9.81
CA TYR A 133 1.36 7.91 -8.82
C TYR A 133 2.56 8.77 -9.22
N VAL A 134 3.64 8.17 -9.72
CA VAL A 134 4.85 8.88 -10.17
C VAL A 134 4.54 9.83 -11.33
N SER A 135 3.82 9.36 -12.36
CA SER A 135 3.43 10.18 -13.51
C SER A 135 2.60 11.40 -13.08
N ARG A 136 1.60 11.19 -12.22
CA ARG A 136 0.76 12.28 -11.69
C ARG A 136 1.52 13.24 -10.79
N TYR A 137 2.42 12.71 -9.96
CA TYR A 137 3.26 13.51 -9.09
C TYR A 137 4.15 14.44 -9.91
N GLY A 138 4.78 13.93 -10.97
CA GLY A 138 5.57 14.73 -11.90
C GLY A 138 4.74 15.83 -12.58
N GLN A 139 3.55 15.49 -13.10
CA GLN A 139 2.65 16.45 -13.73
C GLN A 139 2.26 17.61 -12.79
N LEU A 140 1.94 17.31 -11.53
CA LEU A 140 1.52 18.32 -10.56
C LEU A 140 2.68 19.21 -10.07
N ASN A 141 3.89 18.67 -10.03
CA ASN A 141 5.07 19.39 -9.53
C ASN A 141 5.94 19.98 -10.66
N GLY A 142 5.54 19.80 -11.92
CA GLY A 142 6.33 20.23 -13.09
C GLY A 142 7.67 19.50 -13.19
N LYS A 143 7.74 18.25 -12.72
CA LYS A 143 8.95 17.44 -12.68
C LYS A 143 8.94 16.38 -13.76
N THR A 144 10.13 16.04 -14.24
CA THR A 144 10.32 14.86 -15.07
C THR A 144 10.04 13.59 -14.27
N PHE A 145 9.88 12.48 -14.98
CA PHE A 145 9.64 11.18 -14.36
C PHE A 145 10.79 10.75 -13.43
N VAL A 146 12.04 10.95 -13.85
CA VAL A 146 13.23 10.60 -13.06
C VAL A 146 13.32 11.46 -11.81
N GLU A 147 13.15 12.79 -11.93
CA GLU A 147 13.12 13.69 -10.77
C GLU A 147 12.01 13.32 -9.78
N SER A 148 10.87 12.84 -10.29
CA SER A 148 9.77 12.37 -9.45
C SER A 148 10.16 11.11 -8.67
N VAL A 149 10.82 10.14 -9.31
CA VAL A 149 11.33 8.95 -8.61
C VAL A 149 12.38 9.32 -7.56
N ASP A 150 13.29 10.24 -7.88
CA ASP A 150 14.31 10.72 -6.92
C ASP A 150 13.66 11.34 -5.68
N ASP A 151 12.64 12.19 -5.84
CA ASP A 151 11.88 12.74 -4.70
C ASP A 151 11.21 11.64 -3.87
N LEU A 152 10.67 10.61 -4.51
CA LEU A 152 10.05 9.49 -3.81
C LEU A 152 11.10 8.72 -2.99
N VAL A 153 12.31 8.53 -3.50
CA VAL A 153 13.41 7.91 -2.75
C VAL A 153 13.77 8.74 -1.53
N GLU A 154 13.88 10.07 -1.65
CA GLU A 154 14.10 10.95 -0.50
C GLU A 154 12.95 10.87 0.54
N LYS A 155 11.70 10.79 0.06
CA LYS A 155 10.53 10.56 0.93
C LYS A 155 10.61 9.21 1.65
N ILE A 156 11.05 8.14 0.99
CA ILE A 156 11.22 6.80 1.59
C ILE A 156 12.27 6.85 2.70
N ILE A 157 13.42 7.49 2.44
CA ILE A 157 14.52 7.62 3.42
C ILE A 157 14.03 8.41 4.64
N SER A 158 13.46 9.60 4.44
CA SER A 158 12.98 10.42 5.55
C SER A 158 11.86 9.75 6.35
N THR A 159 10.99 8.98 5.69
CA THR A 159 9.91 8.24 6.35
C THR A 159 10.45 7.07 7.16
N THR A 160 11.44 6.35 6.63
CA THR A 160 12.18 5.30 7.35
C THR A 160 12.81 5.83 8.63
N GLU A 161 13.49 6.99 8.57
CA GLU A 161 14.10 7.61 9.74
C GLU A 161 13.07 8.01 10.81
N ARG A 162 11.93 8.56 10.40
CA ARG A 162 10.84 8.89 11.33
C ARG A 162 10.27 7.65 11.99
N ILE A 163 10.02 6.57 11.24
CA ILE A 163 9.51 5.31 11.79
C ILE A 163 10.48 4.76 12.83
N ARG A 164 11.76 4.66 12.50
CA ARG A 164 12.82 4.20 13.44
C ARG A 164 12.83 5.03 14.72
N LYS A 165 12.69 6.35 14.60
CA LYS A 165 12.65 7.26 15.77
C LYS A 165 11.41 7.07 16.63
N ILE A 166 10.24 6.85 16.01
CA ILE A 166 8.97 6.63 16.72
C ILE A 166 8.98 5.29 17.45
N LEU A 167 9.43 4.23 16.77
CA LEU A 167 9.46 2.88 17.32
C LEU A 167 10.57 2.69 18.39
N GLY A 168 11.61 3.53 18.37
CA GLY A 168 12.72 3.44 19.30
C GLY A 168 13.55 2.17 19.09
N GLU A 169 13.98 1.52 20.16
CA GLU A 169 14.63 0.20 20.09
C GLU A 169 13.66 -0.85 20.65
N GLY A 170 13.66 -2.05 20.07
CA GLY A 170 12.85 -3.18 20.55
C GLY A 170 12.11 -3.93 19.46
N GLN A 171 11.28 -4.89 19.89
CA GLN A 171 10.62 -5.87 19.02
C GLN A 171 9.79 -5.23 17.88
N ALA A 172 9.06 -4.15 18.16
CA ALA A 172 8.23 -3.48 17.16
C ALA A 172 9.07 -2.88 16.02
N ARG A 173 10.27 -2.36 16.32
CA ARG A 173 11.21 -1.89 15.30
C ARG A 173 11.83 -3.05 14.54
N GLU A 174 12.26 -4.11 15.22
CA GLU A 174 12.83 -5.29 14.55
C GLU A 174 11.85 -5.87 13.52
N CYS A 175 10.58 -6.05 13.90
CA CYS A 175 9.52 -6.48 12.97
C CYS A 175 9.39 -5.55 11.75
N TRP A 176 9.47 -4.23 11.98
CA TRP A 176 9.40 -3.25 10.90
C TRP A 176 10.62 -3.27 9.98
N GLU A 177 11.83 -3.42 10.50
CA GLU A 177 13.07 -3.51 9.70
C GLU A 177 13.07 -4.78 8.84
N ASP A 178 12.65 -5.92 9.42
CA ASP A 178 12.51 -7.19 8.70
C ASP A 178 11.51 -7.06 7.56
N PHE A 179 10.36 -6.44 7.82
CA PHE A 179 9.37 -6.14 6.78
C PHE A 179 9.95 -5.20 5.72
N ALA A 180 10.58 -4.09 6.11
CA ALA A 180 11.10 -3.09 5.18
C ALA A 180 12.15 -3.69 4.23
N SER A 181 13.08 -4.47 4.79
CA SER A 181 14.08 -5.20 4.00
C SER A 181 13.43 -6.22 3.08
N GLY A 182 12.52 -7.04 3.61
CA GLY A 182 11.80 -8.05 2.83
C GLY A 182 10.93 -7.46 1.72
N PHE A 183 10.30 -6.31 1.95
CA PHE A 183 9.44 -5.64 0.98
C PHE A 183 10.23 -5.03 -0.18
N VAL A 184 11.37 -4.39 0.12
CA VAL A 184 12.32 -3.92 -0.90
C VAL A 184 12.88 -5.10 -1.70
N HIS A 185 13.29 -6.16 -1.01
CA HIS A 185 13.78 -7.38 -1.64
C HIS A 185 12.71 -8.01 -2.56
N PHE A 186 11.45 -8.10 -2.10
CA PHE A 186 10.32 -8.52 -2.93
C PHE A 186 10.15 -7.63 -4.17
N GLY A 187 10.27 -6.31 -4.01
CA GLY A 187 10.22 -5.35 -5.11
C GLY A 187 11.25 -5.62 -6.20
N LEU A 188 12.49 -5.94 -5.80
CA LEU A 188 13.58 -6.25 -6.74
C LEU A 188 13.40 -7.62 -7.40
N PHE A 189 13.03 -8.64 -6.63
CA PHE A 189 13.05 -10.03 -7.09
C PHE A 189 11.74 -10.57 -7.64
N CYS A 190 10.61 -9.91 -7.40
CA CYS A 190 9.34 -10.34 -7.97
C CYS A 190 9.34 -10.08 -9.49
N PRO A 191 9.09 -11.12 -10.33
CA PRO A 191 9.06 -10.96 -11.79
C PRO A 191 8.06 -9.91 -12.29
N ARG A 192 7.03 -9.61 -11.47
CA ARG A 192 6.05 -8.55 -11.74
C ARG A 192 6.69 -7.20 -12.04
N TYR A 193 7.80 -6.84 -11.38
CA TYR A 193 8.44 -5.53 -11.51
C TYR A 193 9.52 -5.49 -12.60
N ARG A 194 9.90 -6.65 -13.16
CA ARG A 194 10.77 -6.76 -14.35
C ARG A 194 12.19 -6.19 -14.19
N TRP A 195 12.70 -6.08 -12.97
CA TRP A 195 14.06 -5.57 -12.70
C TRP A 195 15.19 -6.37 -13.33
N LYS A 196 14.98 -7.67 -13.59
CA LYS A 196 15.92 -8.50 -14.34
C LYS A 196 16.21 -7.98 -15.76
N GLU A 197 15.32 -7.20 -16.34
CA GLU A 197 15.54 -6.58 -17.66
C GLU A 197 16.43 -5.33 -17.58
N VAL A 198 16.48 -4.69 -16.41
CA VAL A 198 17.20 -3.42 -16.20
C VAL A 198 18.61 -3.66 -15.65
N VAL A 199 18.73 -4.56 -14.68
CA VAL A 199 19.98 -4.85 -13.97
C VAL A 199 20.22 -6.37 -13.90
N PRO A 200 20.33 -7.05 -15.06
CA PRO A 200 20.38 -8.52 -15.15
C PRO A 200 21.53 -9.15 -14.36
N GLU A 201 22.62 -8.43 -14.13
CA GLU A 201 23.81 -8.90 -13.41
C GLU A 201 23.58 -9.20 -11.91
N TYR A 202 22.46 -8.75 -11.34
CA TYR A 202 22.07 -9.02 -9.95
C TYR A 202 21.07 -10.19 -9.80
N PHE A 203 20.79 -10.95 -10.88
CA PHE A 203 19.79 -12.03 -10.95
C PHE A 203 20.31 -13.32 -11.59
#